data_AF-A0A7W1V0Q4-F1
#
_entry.id   AF-A0A7W1V0Q4-F1
#
_cell.length_a   1.000
_cell.length_b   1.000
_cell.length_c   1.000
_cell.angle_alpha   90.00
_cell.angle_beta   90.00
_cell.angle_gamma   90.00
#
_symmetry.space_group_name_H-M   'P 1'
#
loop_
_entity.id
_entity.type
_entity.pdbx_description
1 polymer ?
#
loop_
_entity_poly.entity_id
_entity_poly.type
_entity_poly.pdbx_seq_one_letter_code
_entity_poly.pdbx_strand_id
1 'polypeptide(L)'
;VMDLLGEDYRSSLGLPVINIPGCAPQGDNITETIASVLLFLHGLVPLPEFDELGRPKWLFSDTVHRGCTLAGFYEEGTFAKEYGDKECLVEIGCWGPVVQCNINKRGAINHCGGCMNVGAPCIGCTMPGFPDNFAPFYKMPPGTQISSTISKTTGTLVRNLREMTLAYHNKTHKWIEDEHVPTGWGHIDQPGLLDKITHYVYQKLQFKGSHKPGYKYKS
;
A
#
# COMPACT_ATOMS: atom_id res chain seq x y z
N VAL A 1 -19.77 17.17 16.39
CA VAL A 1 -21.20 17.46 16.10
C VAL A 1 -22.09 16.35 16.63
N MET A 2 -21.79 15.08 16.36
CA MET A 2 -22.52 13.95 16.95
C MET A 2 -22.57 13.98 18.48
N ASP A 3 -21.47 14.33 19.15
CA ASP A 3 -21.44 14.44 20.62
C ASP A 3 -22.39 15.52 21.18
N LEU A 4 -22.73 16.53 20.37
CA LEU A 4 -23.62 17.61 20.77
C LEU A 4 -25.08 17.31 20.43
N LEU A 5 -25.34 16.75 19.25
CA LEU A 5 -26.69 16.55 18.73
C LEU A 5 -27.30 15.19 19.13
N GLY A 6 -26.46 14.20 19.46
CA GLY A 6 -26.88 12.83 19.78
C GLY A 6 -27.18 11.97 18.54
N GLU A 7 -27.37 10.68 18.77
CA GLU A 7 -27.63 9.67 17.71
C GLU A 7 -29.03 9.80 17.08
N ASP A 8 -30.01 10.29 17.84
CA ASP A 8 -31.39 10.47 17.39
C ASP A 8 -31.60 11.73 16.54
N TYR A 9 -30.58 12.59 16.41
CA TYR A 9 -30.69 13.82 15.65
C TYR A 9 -31.07 13.55 14.19
N ARG A 10 -32.04 14.32 13.68
CA ARG A 10 -32.40 14.37 12.27
C ARG A 10 -32.55 15.83 11.83
N SER A 11 -32.09 16.14 10.62
CA SER A 11 -32.29 17.43 9.97
C SER A 11 -33.76 17.61 9.53
N SER A 12 -34.11 18.80 9.04
CA SER A 12 -35.43 19.05 8.44
C SER A 12 -35.74 18.16 7.23
N LEU A 13 -34.71 17.58 6.61
CA LEU A 13 -34.81 16.62 5.51
C LEU A 13 -34.77 15.16 5.99
N GLY A 14 -34.82 14.92 7.29
CA GLY A 14 -34.78 13.58 7.87
C GLY A 14 -33.40 12.91 7.84
N LEU A 15 -32.33 13.65 7.49
CA LEU A 15 -30.97 13.10 7.43
C LEU A 15 -30.28 13.14 8.80
N PRO A 16 -29.50 12.11 9.18
CA PRO A 16 -28.65 12.16 10.36
C PRO A 16 -27.44 13.08 10.13
N VAL A 17 -26.57 13.19 11.14
CA VAL A 17 -25.26 13.82 10.96
C VAL A 17 -24.42 12.98 10.00
N ILE A 18 -23.92 13.60 8.93
CA ILE A 18 -22.99 12.99 7.98
C ILE A 18 -21.59 13.55 8.25
N ASN A 19 -20.65 12.68 8.59
CA ASN A 19 -19.29 13.06 8.91
C ASN A 19 -18.35 12.85 7.74
N ILE A 20 -17.61 13.91 7.37
CA ILE A 20 -16.55 13.85 6.37
C ILE A 20 -15.26 14.31 7.07
N PRO A 21 -14.58 13.43 7.81
CA PRO A 21 -13.44 13.81 8.64
C PRO A 21 -12.16 14.05 7.81
N GLY A 22 -11.17 14.66 8.47
CA GLY A 22 -9.85 15.00 7.94
C GLY A 22 -9.44 16.39 8.42
N CYS A 23 -8.14 16.67 8.48
CA CYS A 23 -7.60 17.95 8.95
C CYS A 23 -6.63 18.54 7.91
N ALA A 24 -7.11 19.11 6.79
CA ALA A 24 -8.51 19.26 6.39
C ALA A 24 -9.06 18.00 5.66
N PRO A 25 -10.39 17.83 5.55
CA PRO A 25 -10.96 16.76 4.74
C PRO A 25 -10.59 16.92 3.27
N GLN A 26 -10.45 15.80 2.56
CA GLN A 26 -10.10 15.82 1.15
C GLN A 26 -11.26 16.42 0.33
N GLY A 27 -10.93 17.30 -0.63
CA GLY A 27 -11.93 18.09 -1.36
C GLY A 27 -12.91 17.25 -2.17
N ASP A 28 -12.44 16.16 -2.79
CA ASP A 28 -13.33 15.25 -3.52
C ASP A 28 -14.24 14.51 -2.55
N ASN A 29 -13.74 14.05 -1.39
CA ASN A 29 -14.57 13.38 -0.38
C ASN A 29 -15.75 14.27 0.05
N ILE A 30 -15.53 15.58 0.20
CA ILE A 30 -16.61 16.54 0.47
C ILE A 30 -17.59 16.59 -0.71
N THR A 31 -17.07 16.84 -1.91
CA THR A 31 -17.89 17.09 -3.10
C THR A 31 -18.69 15.85 -3.51
N GLU A 32 -18.08 14.66 -3.48
CA GLU A 32 -18.71 13.37 -3.77
C GLU A 32 -19.82 13.05 -2.78
N THR A 33 -19.60 13.33 -1.48
CA THR A 33 -20.62 13.08 -0.46
C THR A 33 -21.81 14.01 -0.66
N ILE A 34 -21.57 15.30 -0.90
CA ILE A 34 -22.64 16.27 -1.20
C ILE A 34 -23.43 15.83 -2.43
N ALA A 35 -22.75 15.51 -3.52
CA ALA A 35 -23.39 15.05 -4.76
C ALA A 35 -24.23 13.79 -4.52
N SER A 36 -23.70 12.80 -3.80
CA SER A 36 -24.39 11.55 -3.49
C SER A 36 -25.65 11.79 -2.66
N VAL A 37 -25.58 12.66 -1.65
CA VAL A 37 -26.74 13.02 -0.80
C VAL A 37 -27.80 13.77 -1.61
N LEU A 38 -27.40 14.71 -2.48
CA LEU A 38 -28.34 15.43 -3.33
C LEU A 38 -29.06 14.49 -4.30
N LEU A 39 -28.33 13.57 -4.94
CA LEU A 39 -28.93 12.56 -5.83
C LEU A 39 -29.94 11.67 -5.08
N PHE A 40 -29.63 11.29 -3.83
CA PHE A 40 -30.55 10.53 -2.98
C PHE A 40 -31.81 11.33 -2.63
N LEU A 41 -31.67 12.59 -2.22
CA LEU A 41 -32.81 13.47 -1.90
C LEU A 41 -33.73 13.72 -3.10
N HIS A 42 -33.18 13.68 -4.32
CA HIS A 42 -33.94 13.74 -5.57
C HIS A 42 -34.54 12.39 -6.00
N GLY A 43 -34.33 11.31 -5.24
CA GLY A 43 -34.84 9.98 -5.55
C GLY A 43 -34.16 9.30 -6.76
N LEU A 44 -32.98 9.79 -7.17
CA LEU A 44 -32.26 9.25 -8.33
C LEU A 44 -31.39 8.04 -7.99
N VAL A 45 -30.99 7.91 -6.73
CA VAL A 45 -30.13 6.83 -6.21
C VAL A 45 -30.61 6.39 -4.83
N PRO A 46 -30.32 5.16 -4.38
CA PRO A 46 -30.62 4.72 -3.02
C PRO A 46 -29.81 5.50 -1.97
N LEU A 47 -30.22 5.40 -0.70
CA LEU A 47 -29.48 5.96 0.43
C LEU A 47 -28.06 5.37 0.46
N PRO A 48 -26.99 6.19 0.47
CA PRO A 48 -25.64 5.68 0.56
C PRO A 48 -25.38 4.96 1.89
N GLU A 49 -24.47 3.98 1.89
CA GLU A 49 -24.06 3.32 3.13
C GLU A 49 -23.12 4.21 3.95
N PHE A 50 -23.39 4.28 5.25
CA PHE A 50 -22.54 4.94 6.23
C PHE A 50 -21.99 3.92 7.22
N ASP A 51 -20.81 4.20 7.78
CA ASP A 51 -20.25 3.42 8.87
C ASP A 51 -20.79 3.87 10.25
N GLU A 52 -20.34 3.18 11.30
CA GLU A 52 -20.75 3.43 12.68
C GLU A 52 -20.40 4.84 13.20
N LEU A 53 -19.49 5.55 12.51
CA LEU A 53 -19.11 6.93 12.82
C LEU A 53 -19.85 7.94 11.93
N GLY A 54 -20.88 7.51 11.19
CA GLY A 54 -21.66 8.36 10.29
C GLY A 54 -20.86 8.83 9.07
N ARG A 55 -19.81 8.11 8.68
CA ARG A 55 -18.97 8.47 7.52
C ARG A 55 -19.40 7.69 6.28
N PRO A 56 -19.31 8.28 5.07
CA PRO A 56 -19.50 7.57 3.81
C PRO A 56 -18.64 6.29 3.72
N LYS A 57 -19.26 5.12 3.74
CA LYS A 57 -18.53 3.85 3.84
C LYS A 57 -17.59 3.59 2.66
N TRP A 58 -17.93 4.08 1.47
CA TRP A 58 -17.06 3.94 0.29
C TRP A 58 -15.79 4.79 0.36
N LEU A 59 -15.76 5.83 1.20
CA LEU A 59 -14.60 6.69 1.40
C LEU A 59 -13.72 6.26 2.58
N PHE A 60 -14.32 5.65 3.62
CA PHE A 60 -13.65 5.37 4.90
C PHE A 60 -13.66 3.88 5.32
N SER A 61 -14.02 2.94 4.43
CA SER A 61 -14.03 1.50 4.75
C SER A 61 -12.65 0.88 4.89
N ASP A 62 -11.72 1.26 4.02
CA ASP A 62 -10.36 0.72 4.01
C ASP A 62 -9.42 1.54 4.89
N THR A 63 -8.44 0.86 5.50
CA THR A 63 -7.32 1.57 6.11
C THR A 63 -6.38 2.11 5.04
N VAL A 64 -5.66 3.17 5.39
CA VAL A 64 -4.63 3.83 4.60
C VAL A 64 -3.60 2.81 4.07
N HIS A 65 -3.25 1.82 4.89
CA HIS A 65 -2.28 0.80 4.52
C HIS A 65 -2.76 -0.14 3.42
N ARG A 66 -4.07 -0.42 3.29
CA ARG A 66 -4.61 -1.29 2.23
C ARG A 66 -4.43 -0.73 0.82
N GLY A 67 -4.12 0.56 0.69
CA GLY A 67 -3.79 1.20 -0.59
C GLY A 67 -2.45 1.91 -0.59
N CYS A 68 -1.58 1.65 0.40
CA CYS A 68 -0.33 2.36 0.52
C CYS A 68 0.67 1.91 -0.55
N THR A 69 1.25 2.88 -1.26
CA THR A 69 2.30 2.62 -2.26
C THR A 69 3.57 2.04 -1.64
N LEU A 70 3.78 2.22 -0.34
CA LEU A 70 4.91 1.68 0.42
C LEU A 70 4.61 0.31 1.05
N ALA A 71 3.46 -0.30 0.76
CA ALA A 71 3.07 -1.58 1.35
C ALA A 71 4.02 -2.74 0.98
N GLY A 72 4.63 -2.72 -0.22
CA GLY A 72 5.64 -3.71 -0.61
C GLY A 72 6.88 -3.67 0.29
N PHE A 73 7.36 -2.48 0.66
CA PHE A 73 8.46 -2.33 1.61
C PHE A 73 8.07 -2.88 2.99
N TYR A 74 6.83 -2.64 3.44
CA TYR A 74 6.33 -3.19 4.69
C TYR A 74 6.26 -4.74 4.66
N GLU A 75 5.77 -5.32 3.56
CA GLU A 75 5.72 -6.78 3.34
C GLU A 75 7.11 -7.40 3.42
N GLU A 76 8.10 -6.75 2.80
CA GLU A 76 9.49 -7.21 2.78
C GLU A 76 10.27 -6.81 4.04
N GLY A 77 9.60 -6.25 5.05
CA GLY A 77 10.24 -5.86 6.32
C GLY A 77 11.34 -4.81 6.16
N THR A 78 11.25 -3.98 5.12
CA THR A 78 12.20 -2.92 4.81
C THR A 78 11.58 -1.59 5.22
N PHE A 79 12.18 -0.94 6.21
CA PHE A 79 11.62 0.25 6.84
C PHE A 79 12.60 1.40 6.78
N ALA A 80 12.04 2.61 6.67
CA ALA A 80 12.78 3.85 6.76
C ALA A 80 13.44 3.99 8.14
N LYS A 81 14.67 4.47 8.16
CA LYS A 81 15.40 4.83 9.37
C LYS A 81 15.32 6.33 9.63
N GLU A 82 15.26 7.11 8.57
CA GLU A 82 15.22 8.57 8.60
C GLU A 82 14.10 9.12 7.72
N TYR A 83 13.74 10.39 7.93
CA TYR A 83 12.78 11.06 7.06
C TYR A 83 13.42 11.33 5.69
N GLY A 84 12.70 11.01 4.62
CA GLY A 84 13.19 11.13 3.24
C GLY A 84 13.61 9.79 2.61
N ASP A 85 13.76 8.74 3.43
CA ASP A 85 13.88 7.38 2.94
C ASP A 85 12.65 6.99 2.11
N LYS A 86 12.86 6.17 1.08
CA LYS A 86 11.78 5.73 0.17
C LYS A 86 10.98 4.55 0.72
N GLU A 87 11.48 3.94 1.79
CA GLU A 87 10.96 2.74 2.43
C GLU A 87 9.74 3.02 3.32
N CYS A 88 9.14 1.97 3.90
CA CYS A 88 7.95 2.13 4.73
C CYS A 88 8.24 2.91 6.03
N LEU A 89 7.41 3.92 6.31
CA LEU A 89 7.56 4.89 7.41
C LEU A 89 7.00 4.42 8.77
N VAL A 90 6.63 3.13 8.91
CA VAL A 90 5.93 2.65 10.11
C VAL A 90 6.78 2.71 11.38
N GLU A 91 8.10 2.50 11.28
CA GLU A 91 9.02 2.54 12.43
C GLU A 91 9.35 3.98 12.87
N ILE A 92 9.00 4.98 12.05
CA ILE A 92 9.22 6.41 12.36
C ILE A 92 7.92 7.18 12.65
N GLY A 93 6.79 6.47 12.83
CA GLY A 93 5.55 7.07 13.35
C GLY A 93 4.29 6.91 12.50
N CYS A 94 4.33 6.18 11.38
CA CYS A 94 3.16 6.06 10.52
C CYS A 94 2.06 5.16 11.14
N TRP A 95 0.88 5.73 11.39
CA TRP A 95 -0.32 5.04 11.86
C TRP A 95 -1.20 4.46 10.74
N GLY A 96 -0.74 4.51 9.49
CA GLY A 96 -1.50 4.08 8.32
C GLY A 96 -2.16 2.68 8.41
N PRO A 97 -1.58 1.68 9.10
CA PRO A 97 -2.23 0.37 9.29
C PRO A 97 -3.60 0.41 9.95
N VAL A 98 -3.89 1.40 10.79
CA VAL A 98 -5.11 1.48 11.62
C VAL A 98 -5.95 2.74 11.39
N VAL A 99 -5.60 3.52 10.37
CA VAL A 99 -6.30 4.77 10.03
C VAL A 99 -7.18 4.54 8.82
N GLN A 100 -8.46 4.88 8.91
CA GLN A 100 -9.41 4.83 7.80
C GLN A 100 -9.36 6.13 7.00
N CYS A 101 -8.76 6.09 5.81
CA CYS A 101 -8.65 7.21 4.88
C CYS A 101 -8.23 6.72 3.49
N ASN A 102 -8.85 7.27 2.45
CA ASN A 102 -8.57 6.93 1.05
C ASN A 102 -7.42 7.72 0.40
N ILE A 103 -6.77 8.65 1.11
CA ILE A 103 -5.80 9.60 0.52
C ILE A 103 -4.66 8.94 -0.25
N ASN A 104 -4.23 7.73 0.12
CA ASN A 104 -3.19 7.01 -0.62
C ASN A 104 -3.65 6.51 -1.99
N LYS A 105 -4.89 5.98 -2.06
CA LYS A 105 -5.45 5.49 -3.33
C LYS A 105 -5.89 6.66 -4.22
N ARG A 106 -6.34 7.74 -3.58
CA ARG A 106 -6.93 8.91 -4.23
C ARG A 106 -5.90 9.98 -4.61
N GLY A 107 -4.84 10.15 -3.84
CA GLY A 107 -4.00 11.36 -3.84
C GLY A 107 -4.67 12.54 -3.12
N ALA A 108 -3.92 13.61 -2.87
CA ALA A 108 -4.46 14.80 -2.18
C ALA A 108 -5.28 15.67 -3.14
N ILE A 109 -4.70 16.08 -4.27
CA ILE A 109 -5.34 16.94 -5.29
C ILE A 109 -4.96 16.40 -6.66
N ASN A 110 -5.93 16.05 -7.51
CA ASN A 110 -5.69 15.52 -8.86
C ASN A 110 -4.71 14.34 -8.90
N HIS A 111 -4.85 13.40 -7.96
CA HIS A 111 -3.92 12.27 -7.74
C HIS A 111 -2.48 12.66 -7.38
N CYS A 112 -2.20 13.94 -7.17
CA CYS A 112 -0.90 14.45 -6.72
C CYS A 112 -0.85 14.58 -5.20
N GLY A 113 0.34 14.36 -4.64
CA GLY A 113 0.57 14.47 -3.20
C GLY A 113 -0.13 13.39 -2.39
N GLY A 114 -0.27 13.64 -1.10
CA GLY A 114 -0.78 12.70 -0.11
C GLY A 114 0.08 12.77 1.14
N CYS A 115 0.16 11.68 1.89
CA CYS A 115 1.00 11.63 3.10
C CYS A 115 2.19 10.70 2.87
N MET A 116 1.95 9.40 2.89
CA MET A 116 3.01 8.38 2.88
C MET A 116 3.71 8.31 1.53
N ASN A 117 2.97 8.45 0.44
CA ASN A 117 3.53 8.46 -0.91
C ASN A 117 4.48 9.63 -1.18
N VAL A 118 4.49 10.65 -0.32
CA VAL A 118 5.44 11.78 -0.36
C VAL A 118 6.38 11.82 0.86
N GLY A 119 6.50 10.71 1.59
CA GLY A 119 7.47 10.57 2.69
C GLY A 119 7.00 11.06 4.07
N ALA A 120 5.72 11.41 4.24
CA ALA A 120 5.17 11.84 5.53
C ALA A 120 4.37 10.71 6.23
N PRO A 121 4.64 10.41 7.52
CA PRO A 121 3.89 9.39 8.25
C PRO A 121 2.42 9.78 8.43
N CYS A 122 1.51 8.80 8.39
CA CYS A 122 0.10 9.02 8.69
C CYS A 122 -0.06 9.38 10.17
N ILE A 123 -0.74 10.49 10.45
CA ILE A 123 -1.00 10.97 11.82
C ILE A 123 -2.42 10.67 12.31
N GLY A 124 -3.24 9.98 11.52
CA GLY A 124 -4.61 9.61 11.91
C GLY A 124 -5.63 10.74 11.89
N CYS A 125 -5.44 11.79 11.09
CA CYS A 125 -6.31 12.99 11.09
C CYS A 125 -7.78 12.76 10.70
N THR A 126 -8.16 11.57 10.22
CA THR A 126 -9.54 11.18 9.91
C THR A 126 -10.21 10.36 11.01
N MET A 127 -9.49 10.06 12.09
CA MET A 127 -9.98 9.20 13.17
C MET A 127 -10.50 10.05 14.35
N PRO A 128 -11.55 9.61 15.07
CA PRO A 128 -12.11 10.38 16.19
C PRO A 128 -11.14 10.68 17.33
N GLY A 129 -10.17 9.80 17.56
CA GLY A 129 -9.16 9.98 18.61
C GLY A 129 -8.04 10.97 18.27
N PHE A 130 -8.10 11.64 17.12
CA PHE A 130 -7.09 12.61 16.72
C PHE A 130 -7.24 13.93 17.50
N PRO A 131 -6.13 14.53 18.00
CA PRO A 131 -4.74 14.08 17.87
C PRO A 131 -4.26 13.13 18.97
N ASP A 132 -4.93 13.10 20.12
CA ASP A 132 -4.38 12.57 21.37
C ASP A 132 -4.03 11.08 21.32
N ASN A 133 -4.85 10.25 20.67
CA ASN A 133 -4.62 8.81 20.57
C ASN A 133 -3.48 8.44 19.59
N PHE A 134 -3.00 9.40 18.80
CA PHE A 134 -1.97 9.21 17.79
C PHE A 134 -0.66 9.94 18.15
N ALA A 135 -0.68 10.78 19.19
CA ALA A 135 0.48 11.47 19.70
C ALA A 135 1.33 10.56 20.62
N PRO A 136 2.66 10.72 20.64
CA PRO A 136 3.47 11.59 19.77
C PRO A 136 3.59 11.03 18.34
N PHE A 137 3.35 11.87 17.33
CA PHE A 137 3.23 11.45 15.92
C PHE A 137 4.49 10.81 15.32
N TYR A 138 5.66 11.19 15.81
CA TYR A 138 6.96 10.81 15.25
C TYR A 138 7.64 9.69 16.03
N LYS A 139 6.85 8.89 16.74
CA LYS A 139 7.30 7.73 17.48
C LYS A 139 6.59 6.51 16.92
N MET A 140 7.34 5.42 16.73
CA MET A 140 6.79 4.14 16.31
C MET A 140 5.53 3.78 17.12
N PRO A 141 4.38 3.49 16.45
CA PRO A 141 3.19 3.03 17.13
C PRO A 141 3.45 1.73 17.91
N PRO A 142 2.84 1.51 19.09
CA PRO A 142 3.16 0.36 19.94
C PRO A 142 2.91 -0.98 19.26
N GLY A 143 1.80 -1.12 18.53
CA GLY A 143 1.47 -2.35 17.79
C GLY A 143 2.46 -2.68 16.66
N THR A 144 3.17 -1.67 16.15
CA THR A 144 4.15 -1.84 15.06
C THR A 144 5.37 -2.63 15.51
N GLN A 145 5.76 -2.59 16.78
CA GLN A 145 6.97 -3.30 17.26
C GLN A 145 6.94 -4.79 16.93
N ILE A 146 5.77 -5.40 17.10
CA ILE A 146 5.56 -6.83 16.84
C ILE A 146 5.49 -7.07 15.34
N SER A 147 4.67 -6.29 14.63
CA SER A 147 4.42 -6.52 13.21
C SER A 147 5.65 -6.23 12.35
N SER A 148 6.45 -5.21 12.66
CA SER A 148 7.67 -4.89 11.93
C SER A 148 8.74 -5.96 12.11
N THR A 149 8.85 -6.54 13.31
CA THR A 149 9.75 -7.67 13.57
C THR A 149 9.35 -8.90 12.74
N ILE A 150 8.06 -9.26 12.73
CA ILE A 150 7.55 -10.38 11.94
C ILE A 150 7.79 -10.14 10.43
N SER A 151 7.53 -8.93 9.96
CA SER A 151 7.81 -8.54 8.57
C SER A 151 9.30 -8.62 8.24
N LYS A 152 10.21 -8.19 9.11
CA LYS A 152 11.67 -8.33 8.91
C LYS A 152 12.08 -9.79 8.73
N THR A 153 11.58 -10.67 9.60
CA THR A 153 11.90 -12.10 9.53
C THR A 153 11.38 -12.74 8.24
N THR A 154 10.11 -12.51 7.92
CA THR A 154 9.49 -13.07 6.70
C THR A 154 10.09 -12.45 5.44
N GLY A 155 10.29 -11.14 5.45
CA GLY A 155 10.83 -10.36 4.35
C GLY A 155 12.25 -10.75 3.97
N THR A 156 13.09 -11.16 4.93
CA THR A 156 14.45 -11.68 4.62
C THR A 156 14.39 -12.91 3.72
N LEU A 157 13.43 -13.81 3.96
CA LEU A 157 13.24 -14.99 3.12
C LEU A 157 12.61 -14.64 1.77
N VAL A 158 11.52 -13.85 1.80
CA VAL A 158 10.76 -13.47 0.60
C VAL A 158 11.63 -12.68 -0.38
N ARG A 159 12.40 -11.70 0.11
CA ARG A 159 13.28 -10.88 -0.73
C ARG A 159 14.36 -11.71 -1.40
N ASN A 160 15.03 -12.60 -0.67
CA ASN A 160 16.07 -13.45 -1.25
C ASN A 160 15.49 -14.35 -2.37
N LEU A 161 14.30 -14.92 -2.18
CA LEU A 161 13.64 -15.73 -3.19
C LEU A 161 13.20 -14.89 -4.41
N ARG A 162 12.71 -13.67 -4.19
CA ARG A 162 12.38 -12.71 -5.25
C ARG A 162 13.61 -12.30 -6.03
N GLU A 163 14.71 -11.99 -5.36
CA GLU A 163 15.99 -11.62 -5.99
C GLU A 163 16.58 -12.74 -6.84
N MET A 164 16.54 -13.99 -6.35
CA MET A 164 16.94 -15.16 -7.15
C MET A 164 16.10 -15.30 -8.42
N THR A 165 14.78 -15.14 -8.29
CA THR A 165 13.83 -15.20 -9.42
C THR A 165 14.07 -14.05 -10.41
N LEU A 166 14.30 -12.85 -9.90
CA LEU A 166 14.61 -11.66 -10.69
C LEU A 166 15.92 -11.82 -11.46
N ALA A 167 16.96 -12.35 -10.80
CA ALA A 167 18.25 -12.63 -11.44
C ALA A 167 18.13 -13.65 -12.59
N TYR A 168 17.22 -14.62 -12.48
CA TYR A 168 16.88 -15.53 -13.57
C TYR A 168 16.14 -14.81 -14.70
N HIS A 169 15.09 -14.04 -14.39
CA HIS A 169 14.26 -13.39 -15.39
C HIS A 169 14.93 -12.23 -16.13
N ASN A 170 15.94 -11.60 -15.53
CA ASN A 170 16.73 -10.55 -16.18
C ASN A 170 17.68 -11.09 -17.28
N LYS A 171 17.88 -12.42 -17.38
CA LYS A 171 18.75 -13.03 -18.39
C LYS A 171 17.91 -13.55 -19.57
N THR A 172 18.22 -13.06 -20.77
CA THR A 172 17.64 -13.65 -21.99
C THR A 172 18.29 -15.00 -22.29
N HIS A 173 17.65 -15.82 -23.13
CA HIS A 173 18.20 -17.10 -23.57
C HIS A 173 19.60 -16.95 -24.17
N LYS A 174 19.78 -15.93 -25.02
CA LYS A 174 21.06 -15.67 -25.70
C LYS A 174 22.17 -15.28 -24.74
N TRP A 175 21.88 -14.56 -23.66
CA TRP A 175 22.89 -14.20 -22.65
C TRP A 175 23.39 -15.43 -21.89
N ILE A 176 22.49 -16.41 -21.68
CA ILE A 176 22.83 -17.68 -21.02
C ILE A 176 23.71 -18.53 -21.96
N GLU A 177 23.41 -18.54 -23.26
CA GLU A 177 24.19 -19.28 -24.26
C GLU A 177 25.56 -18.65 -24.51
N ASP A 178 25.61 -17.33 -24.70
CA ASP A 178 26.82 -16.59 -25.04
C ASP A 178 27.67 -16.25 -23.79
N GLU A 179 27.18 -16.55 -22.58
CA GLU A 179 27.75 -16.15 -21.29
C GLU A 179 28.18 -14.66 -21.25
N HIS A 180 27.45 -13.80 -21.97
CA HIS A 180 27.81 -12.40 -22.20
C HIS A 180 26.60 -11.46 -22.06
N VAL A 181 26.85 -10.28 -21.51
CA VAL A 181 25.89 -9.19 -21.43
C VAL A 181 25.88 -8.38 -22.73
N PRO A 182 24.71 -7.99 -23.27
CA PRO A 182 24.61 -7.40 -24.60
C PRO A 182 24.92 -5.90 -24.62
N THR A 183 25.00 -5.27 -23.44
CA THR A 183 25.27 -3.84 -23.29
C THR A 183 26.74 -3.64 -23.04
N GLY A 184 27.37 -2.74 -23.81
CA GLY A 184 28.77 -2.34 -23.61
C GLY A 184 29.03 -1.57 -22.31
N TRP A 185 27.98 -1.19 -21.58
CA TRP A 185 28.05 -0.53 -20.27
C TRP A 185 27.71 -1.47 -19.11
N GLY A 186 27.23 -2.69 -19.40
CA GLY A 186 26.91 -3.67 -18.38
C GLY A 186 28.16 -4.41 -17.96
N HIS A 187 28.53 -4.28 -16.69
CA HIS A 187 29.47 -5.19 -16.04
C HIS A 187 28.65 -6.12 -15.15
N ILE A 188 28.56 -7.40 -15.53
CA ILE A 188 27.95 -8.42 -14.68
C ILE A 188 29.03 -9.46 -14.37
N ASP A 189 29.19 -9.78 -13.10
CA ASP A 189 30.07 -10.87 -12.68
C ASP A 189 29.58 -12.18 -13.28
N GLN A 190 30.52 -12.96 -13.83
CA GLN A 190 30.20 -14.28 -14.37
C GLN A 190 29.55 -15.14 -13.26
N PRO A 191 28.39 -15.76 -13.52
CA PRO A 191 27.67 -16.51 -12.50
C PRO A 191 28.55 -17.65 -11.97
N GLY A 192 28.63 -17.75 -10.65
CA GLY A 192 29.40 -18.80 -9.99
C GLY A 192 28.82 -20.19 -10.24
N LEU A 193 29.54 -21.23 -9.81
CA LEU A 193 29.05 -22.61 -9.91
C LEU A 193 27.70 -22.80 -9.21
N LEU A 194 27.53 -22.16 -8.05
CA LEU A 194 26.31 -22.24 -7.25
C LEU A 194 25.12 -21.59 -7.97
N ASP A 195 25.33 -20.45 -8.63
CA ASP A 195 24.32 -19.76 -9.44
C ASP A 195 23.88 -20.59 -10.66
N LYS A 196 24.83 -21.29 -11.30
CA LYS A 196 24.52 -22.19 -12.42
C LYS A 196 23.66 -23.37 -11.94
N ILE A 197 23.95 -23.93 -10.77
CA ILE A 197 23.17 -25.03 -10.17
C ILE A 197 21.76 -24.56 -9.78
N THR A 198 21.64 -23.42 -9.07
CA THR A 198 20.34 -22.89 -8.66
C THR A 198 19.49 -22.52 -9.88
N HIS A 199 20.08 -21.92 -10.90
CA HIS A 199 19.43 -21.64 -12.18
C HIS A 199 18.92 -22.91 -12.87
N TYR A 200 19.72 -23.97 -12.93
CA TYR A 200 19.31 -25.25 -13.50
C TYR A 200 18.12 -25.86 -12.75
N VAL A 201 18.18 -25.88 -11.42
CA VAL A 201 17.11 -26.39 -10.56
C VAL A 201 15.83 -25.56 -10.72
N TYR A 202 15.95 -24.23 -10.68
CA TYR A 202 14.82 -23.31 -10.87
C TYR A 202 14.15 -23.51 -12.22
N GLN A 203 14.93 -23.62 -13.30
CA GLN A 203 14.42 -23.88 -14.64
C GLN A 203 13.70 -25.24 -14.73
N LYS A 204 14.26 -26.30 -14.13
CA LYS A 204 13.60 -27.60 -14.05
C LYS A 204 12.27 -27.56 -13.31
N LEU A 205 12.19 -26.78 -12.23
CA LEU A 205 10.95 -26.59 -11.48
C LEU A 205 9.93 -25.77 -12.28
N GLN A 206 10.35 -24.68 -12.91
CA GLN A 206 9.51 -23.80 -13.72
C GLN A 206 8.82 -24.55 -14.87
N PHE A 207 9.55 -25.44 -15.55
CA PHE A 207 9.03 -26.24 -16.66
C PHE A 207 8.64 -27.66 -16.25
N LYS A 208 8.43 -27.92 -14.95
CA LYS A 208 7.96 -29.23 -14.50
C LYS A 208 6.53 -29.46 -15.03
N GLY A 209 6.38 -30.44 -15.92
CA GLY A 209 5.09 -30.76 -16.55
C GLY A 209 4.72 -29.87 -17.75
N SER A 210 5.64 -29.03 -18.23
CA SER A 210 5.45 -28.20 -19.42
C SER A 210 6.72 -28.15 -20.28
N HIS A 211 6.58 -27.80 -21.56
CA HIS A 211 7.74 -27.68 -22.45
C HIS A 211 8.31 -26.26 -22.37
N LYS A 212 9.64 -26.17 -22.30
CA LYS A 212 10.35 -24.89 -22.37
C LYS A 212 10.23 -24.32 -23.81
N PRO A 213 9.66 -23.13 -24.01
CA PRO A 213 9.62 -22.50 -25.33
C PRO A 213 11.03 -22.09 -25.79
N GLY A 214 11.33 -22.26 -27.07
CA GLY A 214 12.59 -21.80 -27.70
C GLY A 214 13.75 -22.80 -27.71
N TYR A 215 13.60 -24.00 -27.13
CA TYR A 215 14.61 -25.06 -27.30
C TYR A 215 14.43 -25.69 -28.70
N LYS A 216 15.36 -25.43 -29.63
CA LYS A 216 15.40 -26.18 -30.88
C LYS A 216 15.68 -27.65 -30.54
N TYR A 217 14.74 -28.53 -30.87
CA TYR A 217 15.01 -29.97 -30.91
C TYR A 217 16.23 -30.19 -31.82
N LYS A 218 17.32 -30.76 -31.29
CA LYS A 218 18.26 -31.47 -32.15
C LYS A 218 17.52 -32.74 -32.58
N SER A 219 17.08 -32.73 -33.84
CA SER A 219 16.68 -33.94 -34.58
C SER A 219 17.83 -34.94 -34.62
#